data_AF-A0A2E0TIP3-F1
#
_entry.id   AF-A0A2E0TIP3-F1
#
_cell.length_a   1.000
_cell.length_b   1.000
_cell.length_c   1.000
_cell.angle_alpha   90.00
_cell.angle_beta   90.00
_cell.angle_gamma   90.00
#
_symmetry.space_group_name_H-M   'P 1'
#
loop_
_entity.id
_entity.type
_entity.pdbx_description
1 polymer ?
#
loop_
_entity_poly.entity_id
_entity_poly.type
_entity_poly.pdbx_seq_one_letter_code
_entity_poly.pdbx_strand_id
1 'polypeptide(L)'
;MRRLLPLLALALLATPASADVVQSPPDDCPSGAIGRTNHYGPHCAPDVCDPAAEEACTTGSYPPRPAGRACREAAFCVTTRTVEHWRGNTTIRRFIGPCGADGSCAEGECERAHYCVDPDATGQATGASESEMTGGAEASAMEGATESAGAAAEPSAAAGATEMGGATASAMEGASDDEDGDDEGSGDEGGCAAGGRSAGGAVLLAGLLFVARRRR
;
A
#
# COMPACT_ATOMS: atom_id res chain seq x y z
N MET A 1 -15.33 31.33 47.42
CA MET A 1 -14.04 31.32 46.67
C MET A 1 -13.40 29.94 46.48
N ARG A 2 -13.85 28.84 47.13
CA ARG A 2 -13.23 27.50 46.99
C ARG A 2 -13.67 26.64 45.79
N ARG A 3 -14.63 27.09 44.97
CA ARG A 3 -15.16 26.32 43.82
C ARG A 3 -14.44 26.56 42.49
N LEU A 4 -13.43 27.42 42.45
CA LEU A 4 -12.70 27.76 41.21
C LEU A 4 -11.46 26.88 40.94
N LEU A 5 -10.95 26.16 41.95
CA LEU A 5 -9.80 25.27 41.78
C LEU A 5 -10.01 24.09 40.80
N PRO A 6 -11.15 23.37 40.79
CA PRO A 6 -11.28 22.19 39.93
C PRO A 6 -11.38 22.53 38.44
N LEU A 7 -11.93 23.70 38.08
CA LEU A 7 -12.03 24.16 36.69
C LEU A 7 -10.66 24.55 36.12
N LEU A 8 -9.80 25.16 36.94
CA LEU A 8 -8.45 25.53 36.52
C LEU A 8 -7.59 24.28 36.23
N ALA A 9 -7.74 23.23 37.05
CA ALA A 9 -7.02 21.98 36.85
C ALA A 9 -7.41 21.30 35.53
N LEU A 10 -8.70 21.23 35.19
CA LEU A 10 -9.17 20.59 33.95
C LEU A 10 -8.68 21.30 32.69
N ALA A 11 -8.54 22.63 32.73
CA ALA A 11 -8.02 23.43 31.62
C ALA A 11 -6.51 23.20 31.35
N LEU A 12 -5.75 22.74 32.36
CA LEU A 12 -4.32 22.43 32.24
C LEU A 12 -4.06 21.03 31.66
N LEU A 13 -5.07 20.15 31.59
CA LEU A 13 -4.96 18.80 31.02
C LEU A 13 -5.33 18.71 29.53
N ALA A 14 -5.79 19.81 28.93
CA ALA A 14 -6.08 19.86 27.49
C ALA A 14 -4.77 20.02 26.69
N THR A 15 -3.98 18.96 26.62
CA THR A 15 -2.90 18.88 25.61
C THR A 15 -3.53 18.62 24.25
N PRO A 16 -3.15 19.37 23.19
CA PRO A 16 -3.63 19.07 21.85
C PRO A 16 -3.21 17.64 21.48
N ALA A 17 -4.18 16.81 21.12
CA ALA A 17 -3.88 15.52 20.53
C ALA A 17 -3.36 15.77 19.10
N SER A 18 -2.10 15.40 18.85
CA SER A 18 -1.56 15.38 17.50
C SER A 18 -1.91 14.05 16.86
N ALA A 19 -2.73 14.08 15.81
CA ALA A 19 -2.87 12.93 14.92
C ALA A 19 -1.56 12.75 14.12
N ASP A 20 -1.22 11.49 13.81
CA ASP A 20 -0.13 11.20 12.88
C ASP A 20 -0.45 11.84 11.52
N VAL A 21 0.38 12.78 11.08
CA VAL A 21 0.17 13.49 9.82
C VAL A 21 0.72 12.61 8.71
N VAL A 22 -0.15 11.80 8.11
CA VAL A 22 0.17 11.05 6.90
C VAL A 22 0.25 12.03 5.73
N GLN A 23 1.44 12.17 5.15
CA GLN A 23 1.65 13.02 3.97
C GLN A 23 0.82 12.49 2.79
N SER A 24 0.34 13.37 1.91
CA SER A 24 -0.34 12.95 0.68
C SER A 24 0.58 12.04 -0.17
N PRO A 25 0.03 11.05 -0.89
CA PRO A 25 0.78 10.32 -1.91
C PRO A 25 1.44 11.28 -2.92
N PRO A 26 2.58 10.90 -3.52
CA PRO A 26 3.21 11.70 -4.57
C PRO A 26 2.40 11.60 -5.88
N ASP A 27 2.21 12.73 -6.55
CA ASP A 27 1.45 12.82 -7.81
C ASP A 27 2.35 12.67 -9.06
N ASP A 28 3.68 12.75 -8.89
CA ASP A 28 4.70 12.74 -9.92
C ASP A 28 5.34 11.37 -10.14
N CYS A 29 4.57 10.30 -9.96
CA CYS A 29 5.07 8.95 -10.19
C CYS A 29 5.23 8.63 -11.69
N PRO A 30 6.31 7.91 -12.07
CA PRO A 30 6.52 7.48 -13.44
C PRO A 30 5.41 6.51 -13.91
N SER A 31 5.26 6.38 -15.23
CA SER A 31 4.35 5.39 -15.85
C SER A 31 4.68 3.98 -15.36
N GLY A 32 3.64 3.19 -15.04
CA GLY A 32 3.79 1.88 -14.38
C GLY A 32 3.85 1.93 -12.85
N ALA A 33 3.87 3.14 -12.26
CA ALA A 33 3.80 3.35 -10.82
C ALA A 33 2.58 4.18 -10.41
N ILE A 34 2.24 4.08 -9.13
CA ILE A 34 1.18 4.84 -8.48
C ILE A 34 1.68 5.42 -7.15
N GLY A 35 1.31 6.67 -6.88
CA GLY A 35 1.61 7.32 -5.61
C GLY A 35 0.96 6.56 -4.47
N ARG A 36 1.74 6.25 -3.43
CA ARG A 36 1.26 5.68 -2.17
C ARG A 36 1.83 6.46 -1.01
N THR A 37 1.14 6.40 0.11
CA THR A 37 1.61 6.93 1.39
C THR A 37 1.34 5.92 2.48
N ASN A 38 2.24 5.84 3.45
CA ASN A 38 2.10 5.02 4.65
C ASN A 38 2.81 5.72 5.83
N HIS A 39 2.89 5.07 6.99
CA HIS A 39 3.58 5.61 8.18
C HIS A 39 5.08 5.87 7.98
N TYR A 40 5.67 5.43 6.86
CA TYR A 40 7.07 5.64 6.50
C TYR A 40 7.25 6.67 5.39
N GLY A 41 6.17 7.33 4.97
CA GLY A 41 6.18 8.44 4.04
C GLY A 41 5.70 8.11 2.62
N PRO A 42 5.64 9.14 1.77
CA PRO A 42 5.22 9.03 0.38
C PRO A 42 6.25 8.27 -0.46
N HIS A 43 5.76 7.46 -1.39
CA HIS A 43 6.59 6.73 -2.35
C HIS A 43 5.78 6.34 -3.58
N CYS A 44 6.47 6.06 -4.68
CA CYS A 44 5.87 5.44 -5.85
C CYS A 44 5.94 3.92 -5.70
N ALA A 45 4.77 3.28 -5.63
CA ALA A 45 4.64 1.84 -5.61
C ALA A 45 4.38 1.31 -7.03
N PRO A 46 4.80 0.08 -7.36
CA PRO A 46 4.48 -0.52 -8.66
C PRO A 46 2.95 -0.70 -8.82
N ASP A 47 2.39 -0.26 -9.96
CA ASP A 47 0.96 -0.35 -10.26
C ASP A 47 0.65 -1.61 -11.07
N VAL A 48 0.81 -2.76 -10.42
CA VAL A 48 0.63 -4.08 -11.03
C VAL A 48 -0.83 -4.31 -11.41
N CYS A 49 -1.07 -4.90 -12.58
CA CYS A 49 -2.39 -5.28 -13.06
C CYS A 49 -2.44 -6.76 -13.44
N ASP A 50 -3.65 -7.32 -13.42
CA ASP A 50 -3.94 -8.63 -13.98
C ASP A 50 -4.30 -8.43 -15.47
N PRO A 51 -3.58 -9.06 -16.42
CA PRO A 51 -3.92 -8.95 -17.84
C PRO A 51 -5.32 -9.48 -18.19
N ALA A 52 -5.91 -10.36 -17.37
CA ALA A 52 -7.29 -10.80 -17.55
C ALA A 52 -8.33 -9.74 -17.12
N ALA A 53 -7.90 -8.69 -16.40
CA ALA A 53 -8.74 -7.64 -15.86
C ALA A 53 -8.22 -6.26 -16.28
N GLU A 54 -8.13 -5.99 -17.58
CA GLU A 54 -7.62 -4.71 -18.12
C GLU A 54 -8.36 -3.48 -17.57
N GLU A 55 -9.67 -3.61 -17.29
CA GLU A 55 -10.49 -2.56 -16.69
C GLU A 55 -10.00 -2.13 -15.29
N ALA A 56 -9.17 -2.95 -14.63
CA ALA A 56 -8.53 -2.56 -13.38
C ALA A 56 -7.65 -1.32 -13.57
N CYS A 57 -7.03 -1.11 -14.74
CA CYS A 57 -6.23 0.09 -14.98
C CYS A 57 -7.06 1.36 -15.19
N THR A 58 -8.35 1.24 -15.46
CA THR A 58 -9.24 2.37 -15.76
C THR A 58 -10.26 2.65 -14.66
N THR A 59 -10.49 1.71 -13.74
CA THR A 59 -11.53 1.82 -12.70
C THR A 59 -10.97 1.69 -11.27
N GLY A 60 -11.59 2.43 -10.33
CA GLY A 60 -11.75 1.98 -8.94
C GLY A 60 -10.52 1.88 -8.03
N SER A 61 -9.40 2.55 -8.31
CA SER A 61 -8.27 2.59 -7.37
C SER A 61 -8.31 3.81 -6.46
N TYR A 62 -7.95 3.62 -5.20
CA TYR A 62 -7.53 4.70 -4.31
C TYR A 62 -6.03 4.58 -4.04
N PRO A 63 -5.21 5.61 -4.34
CA PRO A 63 -5.60 6.86 -4.99
C PRO A 63 -6.04 6.63 -6.46
N PRO A 64 -6.80 7.57 -7.05
CA PRO A 64 -7.27 7.45 -8.42
C PRO A 64 -6.12 7.37 -9.40
N ARG A 65 -6.16 6.38 -10.29
CA ARG A 65 -5.24 6.28 -11.43
C ARG A 65 -5.51 7.37 -12.46
N PRO A 66 -4.49 7.85 -13.17
CA PRO A 66 -4.67 8.62 -14.40
C PRO A 66 -5.52 7.84 -15.41
N ALA A 67 -6.44 8.53 -16.09
CA ALA A 67 -7.28 7.92 -17.11
C ALA A 67 -6.48 7.49 -18.35
N GLY A 68 -6.96 6.46 -19.06
CA GLY A 68 -6.38 6.02 -20.34
C GLY A 68 -5.20 5.05 -20.22
N ARG A 69 -4.84 4.62 -19.00
CA ARG A 69 -3.82 3.58 -18.79
C ARG A 69 -4.29 2.21 -19.29
N ALA A 70 -3.35 1.41 -19.80
CA ALA A 70 -3.58 0.04 -20.24
C ALA A 70 -2.70 -0.94 -19.44
N CYS A 71 -3.20 -2.16 -19.25
CA CYS A 71 -2.41 -3.21 -18.63
C CYS A 71 -1.43 -3.77 -19.67
N ARG A 72 -0.13 -3.60 -19.46
CA ARG A 72 0.90 -4.07 -20.40
C ARG A 72 2.07 -4.71 -19.67
N GLU A 73 2.68 -5.69 -20.30
CA GLU A 73 3.96 -6.21 -19.83
C GLU A 73 5.02 -5.11 -19.93
N ALA A 74 5.73 -4.89 -18.82
CA ALA A 74 6.83 -3.95 -18.75
C ALA A 74 7.87 -4.42 -17.72
N ALA A 75 9.08 -3.87 -17.82
CA ALA A 75 10.21 -4.20 -16.97
C ALA A 75 10.64 -2.95 -16.19
N PHE A 76 10.59 -3.01 -14.86
CA PHE A 76 10.94 -1.89 -14.00
C PHE A 76 11.93 -2.27 -12.91
N CYS A 77 12.79 -1.32 -12.59
CA CYS A 77 13.70 -1.37 -11.45
C CYS A 77 12.91 -1.11 -10.18
N VAL A 78 12.88 -2.10 -9.30
CA VAL A 78 12.19 -2.05 -8.01
C VAL A 78 13.20 -2.25 -6.89
N THR A 79 13.10 -1.44 -5.85
CA THR A 79 13.83 -1.64 -4.60
C THR A 79 12.88 -2.13 -3.53
N THR A 80 13.38 -3.02 -2.69
CA THR A 80 12.65 -3.53 -1.54
C THR A 80 13.38 -3.11 -0.27
N ARG A 81 12.67 -2.39 0.61
CA ARG A 81 13.20 -2.00 1.92
C ARG A 81 12.34 -2.59 3.02
N THR A 82 12.97 -3.37 3.89
CA THR A 82 12.35 -3.81 5.14
C THR A 82 12.51 -2.72 6.19
N VAL A 83 11.39 -2.35 6.83
CA VAL A 83 11.38 -1.43 7.95
C VAL A 83 10.91 -2.17 9.19
N GLU A 84 11.73 -2.17 10.23
CA GLU A 84 11.40 -2.76 11.52
C GLU A 84 10.57 -1.78 12.36
N HIS A 85 9.51 -2.27 12.99
CA HIS A 85 8.68 -1.51 13.90
C HIS A 85 8.11 -2.39 15.01
N TRP A 86 7.42 -1.79 15.98
CA TRP A 86 6.95 -2.50 17.18
C TRP A 86 5.93 -3.62 16.91
N ARG A 87 5.30 -3.67 15.71
CA ARG A 87 4.38 -4.75 15.31
C ARG A 87 5.03 -5.80 14.39
N GLY A 88 6.33 -5.70 14.13
CA GLY A 88 7.05 -6.59 13.23
C GLY A 88 7.76 -5.85 12.11
N ASN A 89 8.06 -6.57 11.04
CA ASN A 89 8.75 -6.04 9.86
C ASN A 89 7.74 -5.75 8.76
N THR A 90 7.78 -4.54 8.20
CA THR A 90 7.00 -4.17 7.02
C THR A 90 7.94 -4.01 5.83
N THR A 91 7.62 -4.70 4.74
CA THR A 91 8.35 -4.59 3.48
C THR A 91 7.72 -3.54 2.59
N ILE A 92 8.50 -2.54 2.19
CA ILE A 92 8.08 -1.48 1.28
C ILE A 92 8.75 -1.71 -0.06
N ARG A 93 7.94 -1.88 -1.11
CA ARG A 93 8.41 -1.96 -2.49
C ARG A 93 8.32 -0.57 -3.13
N ARG A 94 9.43 -0.07 -3.65
CA ARG A 94 9.52 1.25 -4.29
C ARG A 94 9.96 1.10 -5.73
N PHE A 95 9.20 1.76 -6.60
CA PHE A 95 9.52 1.88 -8.02
C PHE A 95 10.64 2.92 -8.21
N ILE A 96 11.70 2.54 -8.92
CA ILE A 96 12.84 3.44 -9.23
C ILE A 96 12.74 3.99 -10.66
N GLY A 97 12.40 3.13 -11.63
CA GLY A 97 12.38 3.51 -13.05
C GLY A 97 12.27 2.30 -13.99
N PRO A 98 12.26 2.51 -15.31
CA PRO A 98 12.36 1.42 -16.29
C PRO A 98 13.71 0.72 -16.23
N CYS A 99 13.74 -0.57 -16.55
CA CYS A 99 15.00 -1.29 -16.75
C CYS A 99 15.72 -0.80 -18.01
N GLY A 100 17.05 -0.95 -18.02
CA GLY A 100 17.86 -0.85 -19.23
C GLY A 100 17.50 -1.93 -20.27
N ALA A 101 17.96 -1.76 -21.51
CA ALA A 101 17.68 -2.71 -22.60
C ALA A 101 18.20 -4.13 -22.32
N ASP A 102 19.24 -4.25 -21.51
CA ASP A 102 19.84 -5.50 -21.03
C ASP A 102 19.21 -6.01 -19.71
N GLY A 103 18.14 -5.37 -19.23
CA GLY A 103 17.55 -5.65 -17.93
C GLY A 103 18.35 -5.09 -16.75
N SER A 104 19.30 -4.16 -16.99
CA SER A 104 20.07 -3.53 -15.92
C SER A 104 19.26 -2.48 -15.15
N CYS A 105 19.63 -2.28 -13.89
CA CYS A 105 19.08 -1.25 -13.02
C CYS A 105 20.18 -0.42 -12.39
N ALA A 106 19.98 0.89 -12.31
CA ALA A 106 20.88 1.77 -11.54
C ALA A 106 20.78 1.46 -10.03
N GLU A 107 19.58 1.13 -9.56
CA GLU A 107 19.29 0.68 -8.20
C GLU A 107 18.15 -0.35 -8.23
N GLY A 108 18.24 -1.38 -7.39
CA GLY A 108 17.22 -2.41 -7.26
C GLY A 108 17.36 -3.59 -8.23
N GLU A 109 16.27 -4.33 -8.38
CA GLU A 109 16.17 -5.49 -9.26
C GLU A 109 15.23 -5.18 -10.42
N CYS A 110 15.59 -5.63 -11.62
CA CYS A 110 14.72 -5.52 -12.78
C CYS A 110 13.63 -6.59 -12.73
N GLU A 111 12.40 -6.18 -12.48
CA GLU A 111 11.25 -7.08 -12.43
C GLU A 111 10.35 -6.89 -13.66
N ARG A 112 9.99 -8.00 -14.31
CA ARG A 112 8.99 -8.03 -15.39
C ARG A 112 7.65 -8.47 -14.83
N ALA A 113 6.62 -7.68 -15.09
CA ALA A 113 5.24 -8.02 -14.77
C ALA A 113 4.30 -7.20 -15.66
N HIS A 114 3.00 -7.37 -15.48
CA HIS A 114 2.00 -6.52 -16.10
C HIS A 114 1.72 -5.31 -15.21
N TYR A 115 1.80 -4.11 -15.78
CA TYR A 115 1.61 -2.85 -15.08
C TYR A 115 0.60 -1.97 -15.81
N CYS A 116 -0.11 -1.13 -15.06
CA CYS A 116 -0.91 -0.05 -15.62
C CYS A 116 0.01 1.08 -16.09
N VAL A 117 0.24 1.14 -17.40
CA VAL A 117 1.12 2.13 -18.03
C VAL A 117 0.32 3.09 -18.90
N ASP A 118 0.83 4.32 -19.01
CA ASP A 118 0.31 5.30 -19.97
C ASP A 118 0.51 4.77 -21.41
N PRO A 119 -0.46 4.97 -22.32
CA PRO A 119 -0.41 4.38 -23.67
C PRO A 119 0.77 4.90 -24.50
N ASP A 120 1.22 6.12 -24.21
CA ASP A 120 2.33 6.80 -24.89
C ASP A 120 3.68 6.59 -24.20
N ALA A 121 3.75 5.79 -23.13
CA ALA A 121 5.01 5.51 -22.44
C ALA A 121 5.91 4.64 -23.33
N THR A 122 6.78 5.29 -24.12
CA THR A 122 7.74 4.68 -25.05
C THR A 122 8.89 3.94 -24.36
N GLY A 123 8.88 3.81 -23.04
CA GLY A 123 9.86 3.07 -22.24
C GLY A 123 9.66 1.55 -22.24
N GLN A 124 8.87 1.01 -23.18
CA GLN A 124 8.78 -0.43 -23.38
C GLN A 124 10.19 -0.96 -23.65
N ALA A 125 10.62 -1.94 -22.86
CA ALA A 125 11.80 -2.72 -23.18
C ALA A 125 11.54 -3.38 -24.54
N THR A 126 12.05 -2.79 -25.61
CA THR A 126 11.90 -3.22 -27.01
C THR A 126 12.51 -4.60 -27.31
N GLY A 127 12.84 -5.37 -26.27
CA GLY A 127 13.48 -6.68 -26.34
C GLY A 127 12.57 -7.86 -26.04
N ALA A 128 11.31 -7.65 -25.63
CA ALA A 128 10.31 -8.73 -25.62
C ALA A 128 9.77 -8.91 -27.04
N SER A 129 10.63 -9.32 -27.95
CA SER A 129 10.17 -9.89 -29.21
C SER A 129 9.26 -11.07 -28.88
N GLU A 130 8.02 -11.05 -29.36
CA GLU A 130 7.08 -12.18 -29.44
C GLU A 130 7.64 -13.41 -30.19
N SER A 131 8.94 -13.40 -30.53
CA SER A 131 9.66 -14.47 -31.22
C SER A 131 10.24 -15.44 -30.19
N GLU A 132 9.43 -16.26 -29.51
CA GLU A 132 9.83 -17.59 -28.99
C GLU A 132 8.77 -18.33 -28.14
N MET A 133 7.48 -17.96 -28.15
CA MET A 133 6.40 -18.83 -27.64
C MET A 133 5.71 -19.68 -28.73
N THR A 134 6.42 -19.90 -29.84
CA THR A 134 6.11 -20.96 -30.82
C THR A 134 6.96 -22.20 -30.53
N GLY A 135 7.05 -22.60 -29.24
CA GLY A 135 7.72 -23.82 -28.80
C GLY A 135 6.76 -25.01 -28.91
N GLY A 136 7.03 -25.89 -29.88
CA GLY A 136 6.14 -26.95 -30.32
C GLY A 136 5.64 -27.89 -29.22
N ALA A 137 4.31 -28.06 -29.21
CA ALA A 137 3.69 -29.32 -28.83
C ALA A 137 4.00 -30.38 -29.90
N GLU A 138 5.25 -30.82 -29.99
CA GLU A 138 5.58 -32.06 -30.68
C GLU A 138 5.36 -33.21 -29.70
N ALA A 139 4.25 -33.90 -29.92
CA ALA A 139 3.89 -35.17 -29.32
C ALA A 139 5.03 -36.18 -29.51
N SER A 140 5.89 -36.32 -28.52
CA SER A 140 6.73 -37.52 -28.38
C SER A 140 6.02 -38.50 -27.46
N ALA A 141 5.27 -39.39 -28.10
CA ALA A 141 4.91 -40.67 -27.52
C ALA A 141 6.20 -41.42 -27.16
N MET A 142 6.47 -41.58 -25.87
CA MET A 142 7.35 -42.64 -25.37
C MET A 142 6.53 -43.55 -24.48
N GLU A 143 5.90 -44.54 -25.13
CA GLU A 143 5.65 -45.84 -24.52
C GLU A 143 7.01 -46.50 -24.26
N GLY A 144 7.28 -46.88 -23.02
CA GLY A 144 8.55 -47.49 -22.65
C GLY A 144 8.60 -47.88 -21.19
N ALA A 145 7.93 -48.98 -20.85
CA ALA A 145 8.10 -49.71 -19.62
C ALA A 145 9.58 -50.11 -19.40
N THR A 146 10.07 -50.09 -18.16
CA THR A 146 10.82 -51.21 -17.57
C THR A 146 11.04 -51.04 -16.07
N GLU A 147 10.69 -52.10 -15.35
CA GLU A 147 11.02 -52.39 -13.96
C GLU A 147 12.52 -52.26 -13.65
N SER A 148 12.88 -51.81 -12.44
CA SER A 148 13.77 -52.62 -11.59
C SER A 148 13.77 -52.15 -10.14
N ALA A 149 13.89 -53.13 -9.25
CA ALA A 149 13.68 -53.05 -7.83
C ALA A 149 14.93 -52.61 -7.03
N GLY A 150 14.65 -52.05 -5.85
CA GLY A 150 15.34 -52.42 -4.60
C GLY A 150 16.66 -51.70 -4.28
N ALA A 151 16.66 -50.93 -3.20
CA ALA A 151 17.23 -51.38 -1.93
C ALA A 151 17.08 -50.31 -0.84
N ALA A 152 16.86 -50.79 0.36
CA ALA A 152 16.57 -50.07 1.58
C ALA A 152 17.74 -49.26 2.14
N ALA A 153 17.42 -48.18 2.86
CA ALA A 153 18.02 -47.85 4.15
C ALA A 153 17.17 -46.79 4.88
N GLU A 154 16.52 -47.20 5.97
CA GLU A 154 16.18 -46.31 7.08
C GLU A 154 17.47 -45.99 7.89
N PRO A 155 17.52 -44.92 8.70
CA PRO A 155 16.87 -44.94 10.01
C PRO A 155 16.18 -43.62 10.44
N SER A 156 14.96 -43.79 10.94
CA SER A 156 14.50 -43.50 12.30
C SER A 156 14.89 -42.20 13.05
N ALA A 157 13.81 -41.56 13.54
CA ALA A 157 13.66 -40.78 14.76
C ALA A 157 14.07 -39.28 14.74
N ALA A 158 13.08 -38.40 14.83
CA ALA A 158 12.58 -37.94 16.13
C ALA A 158 11.31 -37.11 15.98
N ALA A 159 10.35 -37.42 16.85
CA ALA A 159 9.04 -36.82 16.95
C ALA A 159 9.10 -35.35 17.39
N GLY A 160 8.18 -34.55 16.85
CA GLY A 160 7.91 -33.19 17.29
C GLY A 160 6.54 -32.75 16.78
N ALA A 161 5.49 -33.42 17.26
CA ALA A 161 4.12 -32.98 17.05
C ALA A 161 3.89 -31.64 17.76
N THR A 162 3.46 -30.63 17.02
CA THR A 162 2.79 -29.46 17.59
C THR A 162 1.44 -29.32 16.90
N GLU A 163 0.41 -29.73 17.64
CA GLU A 163 -0.99 -29.44 17.39
C GLU A 163 -1.19 -27.92 17.22
N MET A 164 -1.86 -27.50 16.15
CA MET A 164 -2.70 -26.30 16.21
C MET A 164 -4.04 -26.58 15.54
N GLY A 165 -5.00 -26.89 16.42
CA GLY A 165 -6.43 -26.62 16.37
C GLY A 165 -7.06 -26.32 15.02
N GLY A 166 -7.92 -27.24 14.59
CA GLY A 166 -8.94 -26.97 13.61
C GLY A 166 -9.86 -25.84 14.06
N ALA A 167 -9.95 -24.80 13.23
CA ALA A 167 -11.03 -23.84 13.28
C ALA A 167 -12.23 -24.45 12.54
N THR A 168 -13.25 -24.76 13.32
CA THR A 168 -14.57 -25.22 12.92
C THR A 168 -15.20 -24.29 11.89
N ALA A 169 -15.64 -24.88 10.78
CA ALA A 169 -16.62 -24.28 9.88
C ALA A 169 -17.89 -23.93 10.66
N SER A 170 -18.21 -22.64 10.75
CA SER A 170 -19.54 -22.18 11.14
C SER A 170 -20.35 -21.98 9.87
N ALA A 171 -21.41 -22.78 9.76
CA ALA A 171 -22.47 -22.60 8.79
C ALA A 171 -23.08 -21.20 8.95
N MET A 172 -23.18 -20.47 7.84
CA MET A 172 -24.10 -19.34 7.72
C MET A 172 -25.31 -19.84 6.93
N GLU A 173 -26.31 -20.30 7.67
CA GLU A 173 -27.69 -20.39 7.19
C GLU A 173 -28.44 -19.14 7.67
N GLY A 174 -29.33 -18.65 6.82
CA GLY A 174 -29.78 -17.26 6.80
C GLY A 174 -30.97 -16.90 7.67
N ALA A 175 -31.35 -15.62 7.56
CA ALA A 175 -32.65 -14.98 7.82
C ALA A 175 -32.42 -13.48 7.53
N SER A 176 -32.93 -12.95 6.40
CA SER A 176 -34.16 -12.14 6.31
C SER A 176 -34.20 -10.97 7.31
N ASP A 177 -34.20 -9.74 6.80
CA ASP A 177 -35.32 -8.82 7.02
C ASP A 177 -35.13 -7.58 6.13
N ASP A 178 -36.16 -7.33 5.33
CA ASP A 178 -36.40 -6.10 4.58
C ASP A 178 -36.65 -4.96 5.56
N GLU A 179 -35.78 -3.94 5.57
CA GLU A 179 -36.13 -2.62 6.11
C GLU A 179 -35.87 -1.57 5.03
N ASP A 180 -36.96 -1.21 4.35
CA ASP A 180 -37.11 0.03 3.60
C ASP A 180 -36.93 1.21 4.58
N GLY A 181 -35.70 1.74 4.63
CA GLY A 181 -35.35 2.96 5.34
C GLY A 181 -35.08 4.08 4.34
N ASP A 182 -36.09 4.90 4.07
CA ASP A 182 -35.96 6.21 3.44
C ASP A 182 -35.08 7.12 4.32
N ASP A 183 -33.77 7.15 4.08
CA ASP A 183 -32.86 8.13 4.69
C ASP A 183 -32.65 9.30 3.72
N GLU A 184 -33.61 10.22 3.72
CA GLU A 184 -33.40 11.57 3.23
C GLU A 184 -32.54 12.35 4.23
N GLY A 185 -31.27 12.52 3.89
CA GLY A 185 -30.53 13.71 4.26
C GLY A 185 -29.40 13.51 5.26
N SER A 186 -28.18 13.77 4.80
CA SER A 186 -27.53 15.06 5.06
C SER A 186 -26.21 15.07 4.30
N GLY A 187 -26.04 16.07 3.44
CA GLY A 187 -24.76 16.38 2.83
C GLY A 187 -23.79 16.81 3.93
N ASP A 188 -23.03 15.86 4.45
CA ASP A 188 -21.84 16.16 5.25
C ASP A 188 -20.71 16.50 4.27
N GLU A 189 -20.60 17.79 3.98
CA GLU A 189 -19.41 18.42 3.40
C GLU A 189 -18.28 18.41 4.45
N GLY A 190 -17.90 17.21 4.90
CA GLY A 190 -16.76 16.95 5.78
C GLY A 190 -15.45 17.02 5.01
N GLY A 191 -15.24 18.14 4.30
CA GLY A 191 -13.96 18.46 3.70
C GLY A 191 -12.93 18.65 4.81
N CYS A 192 -12.12 17.62 5.06
CA CYS A 192 -10.86 17.73 5.78
C CYS A 192 -9.89 18.59 4.95
N ALA A 193 -10.18 19.89 4.85
CA ALA A 193 -9.26 20.87 4.32
C ALA A 193 -8.05 20.88 5.24
N ALA A 194 -6.96 20.27 4.77
CA ALA A 194 -5.66 20.34 5.40
C ALA A 194 -5.34 21.82 5.67
N GLY A 195 -5.37 22.18 6.95
CA GLY A 195 -5.15 23.55 7.42
C GLY A 195 -3.82 24.05 6.89
N GLY A 196 -3.90 24.95 5.91
CA GLY A 196 -2.80 25.83 5.55
C GLY A 196 -2.26 26.48 6.81
N ARG A 197 -0.95 26.36 7.02
CA ARG A 197 -0.23 26.97 8.13
C ARG A 197 -0.54 28.46 8.18
N SER A 198 -1.42 28.85 9.11
CA SER A 198 -1.63 30.25 9.46
C SER A 198 -0.35 30.74 10.15
N ALA A 199 0.47 31.45 9.39
CA ALA A 199 1.58 32.24 9.89
C ALA A 199 1.00 33.48 10.60
N GLY A 200 0.45 33.31 11.81
CA GLY A 200 -0.22 34.39 12.51
C GLY A 200 -0.40 34.05 13.99
N GLY A 201 0.63 34.27 14.79
CA GLY A 201 0.53 34.00 16.23
C GLY A 201 1.72 34.45 17.07
N ALA A 202 2.44 35.49 16.63
CA ALA A 202 3.51 36.10 17.42
C ALA A 202 3.10 37.48 17.95
N VAL A 203 1.90 37.61 18.51
CA VAL A 203 1.50 38.81 19.27
C VAL A 203 0.51 38.37 20.34
N LEU A 204 0.98 38.17 21.58
CA LEU A 204 0.20 38.36 22.84
C LEU A 204 1.02 37.89 24.06
N LEU A 205 2.21 38.46 24.25
CA LEU A 205 2.97 38.33 25.50
C LEU A 205 3.54 39.68 25.96
N ALA A 206 2.77 40.76 25.77
CA ALA A 206 3.10 42.11 26.25
C ALA A 206 2.06 42.71 27.21
N GLY A 207 1.06 41.94 27.66
CA GLY A 207 -0.07 42.46 28.46
C GLY A 207 0.05 42.38 29.98
N LEU A 208 0.99 41.61 30.55
CA LEU A 208 1.00 41.30 31.99
C LEU A 208 1.96 42.15 32.85
N LEU A 209 2.77 43.03 32.27
CA LEU A 209 3.71 43.87 33.04
C LEU A 209 3.14 45.25 33.46
N PHE A 210 1.94 45.64 33.03
CA PHE A 210 1.43 47.00 33.30
C PHE A 210 0.55 47.13 34.56
N VAL A 211 0.19 46.05 35.26
CA VAL A 211 -0.73 46.11 36.42
C VAL A 211 0.01 46.25 37.77
N ALA A 212 1.32 46.03 37.84
CA ALA A 212 2.05 46.10 39.11
C ALA A 212 2.53 47.50 39.54
N ARG A 213 2.35 48.55 38.72
CA ARG A 213 2.94 49.88 39.00
C ARG A 213 1.98 50.97 39.51
N ARG A 214 0.76 50.60 39.93
CA ARG A 214 -0.25 51.59 40.41
C ARG A 214 -0.62 51.45 41.89
N ARG A 215 0.36 51.11 42.74
CA ARG A 215 0.29 51.29 44.20
C ARG A 215 1.60 51.85 44.74
N ARG A 216 1.81 53.14 44.53
CA ARG A 216 2.50 54.05 45.45
C ARG A 216 1.76 55.37 45.41
#